data_AF-A0A6A6S6S1-F1
#
_entry.id   AF-A0A6A6S6S1-F1
#
_cell.length_a   1.000
_cell.length_b   1.000
_cell.length_c   1.000
_cell.angle_alpha   90.00
_cell.angle_beta   90.00
_cell.angle_gamma   90.00
#
_symmetry.space_group_name_H-M   'P 1'
#
loop_
_entity.id
_entity.type
_entity.pdbx_description
1 polymer ?
#
loop_
_entity_poly.entity_id
_entity_poly.type
_entity_poly.pdbx_seq_one_letter_code
_entity_poly.pdbx_strand_id
1 'polypeptide(L)'
;MEEDRGTGVQHVDPSMAMSAVRDVLARMEEVEEAMIEFRDYLTTQDDQNKSFHDWARYTKYDAISDAVDKLVNTVANLKSEDSIERITSSQSLRKARIISTSISNITVAALNIMDRKTMEYVNSMDHVTHEASAADDNTRHVLMVELGKMLKYSTSATDSIWEAMDTLAKMEQARGPPKKSMLNDSWDWGKWLGLVLTILLFCSYMVFTFTNPTADSLLQACARSNDLHRVVADGNANLYALLRAQGEQIEINNLIFDYQIETLRNQTNLVSEKADANGLRIDNIWEALGPPNANGTYYSHGDTRDTTIVPSDENTSKRMGAQLKDVNKKIEGSVERLKKQIEGIKKDWQRADLRLSTRLDRVERYGH
;
A
#
# COMPACT_ATOMS: atom_id res chain seq x y z
N MET A 1 -48.47 6.96 -28.26
CA MET A 1 -47.56 8.11 -28.23
C MET A 1 -46.27 7.61 -27.60
N GLU A 2 -45.42 6.97 -28.41
CA GLU A 2 -44.05 6.65 -28.04
C GLU A 2 -43.21 7.87 -28.36
N GLU A 3 -42.69 8.48 -27.30
CA GLU A 3 -41.84 9.65 -27.36
C GLU A 3 -40.45 9.19 -27.79
N ASP A 4 -40.14 9.41 -29.06
CA ASP A 4 -38.84 9.16 -29.69
C ASP A 4 -37.78 10.07 -29.02
N ARG A 5 -37.24 9.61 -27.88
CA ARG A 5 -36.08 10.23 -27.23
C ARG A 5 -34.85 9.88 -28.06
N GLY A 6 -34.64 10.68 -29.11
CA GLY A 6 -33.40 10.69 -29.87
C GLY A 6 -32.22 10.86 -28.91
N THR A 7 -31.53 9.77 -28.61
CA THR A 7 -30.23 9.79 -27.94
C THR A 7 -29.24 10.41 -28.92
N GLY A 8 -29.16 11.74 -28.88
CA GLY A 8 -28.15 12.50 -29.60
C GLY A 8 -26.79 12.08 -29.08
N VAL A 9 -26.15 11.14 -29.77
CA VAL A 9 -24.75 10.79 -29.54
C VAL A 9 -23.93 12.03 -29.87
N GLN A 10 -23.55 12.78 -28.82
CA GLN A 10 -22.63 13.91 -28.98
C GLN A 10 -21.31 13.34 -29.47
N HIS A 11 -20.98 13.65 -30.72
CA HIS A 11 -19.74 13.24 -31.33
C HIS A 11 -18.61 14.03 -30.67
N VAL A 12 -17.89 13.41 -29.73
CA VAL A 12 -16.73 14.02 -29.08
C VAL A 12 -15.60 14.15 -30.10
N ASP A 13 -14.93 15.30 -30.07
CA ASP A 13 -13.80 15.61 -30.93
C ASP A 13 -12.62 14.68 -30.57
N PRO A 14 -12.10 13.89 -31.53
CA PRO A 14 -10.97 12.98 -31.30
C PRO A 14 -9.71 13.64 -30.72
N SER A 15 -9.54 14.94 -30.95
CA SER A 15 -8.41 15.71 -30.42
C SER A 15 -8.46 15.86 -28.89
N MET A 16 -9.65 15.98 -28.30
CA MET A 16 -9.83 16.12 -26.85
C MET A 16 -9.45 14.82 -26.12
N ALA A 17 -9.87 13.67 -26.64
CA ALA A 17 -9.53 12.37 -26.08
C ALA A 17 -8.01 12.09 -26.09
N MET A 18 -7.32 12.43 -27.18
CA MET A 18 -5.85 12.34 -27.22
C MET A 18 -5.18 13.25 -26.18
N SER A 19 -5.76 14.44 -25.95
CA SER A 19 -5.26 15.35 -24.92
C SER A 19 -5.40 14.74 -23.53
N ALA A 20 -6.57 14.20 -23.19
CA ALA A 20 -6.81 13.60 -21.87
C ALA A 20 -5.88 12.40 -21.59
N VAL A 21 -5.64 11.54 -22.60
CA VAL A 21 -4.66 10.43 -22.48
C VAL A 21 -3.24 10.97 -22.28
N ARG A 22 -2.86 12.04 -22.99
CA ARG A 22 -1.55 12.68 -22.82
C ARG A 22 -1.41 13.28 -21.43
N ASP A 23 -2.47 13.87 -20.90
CA ASP A 23 -2.47 14.46 -19.56
C ASP A 23 -2.31 13.38 -18.49
N VAL A 24 -2.98 12.23 -18.60
CA VAL A 24 -2.75 11.09 -17.70
C VAL A 24 -1.28 10.64 -17.76
N LEU A 25 -0.71 10.48 -18.94
CA LEU A 25 0.70 10.09 -19.08
C LEU A 25 1.65 11.12 -18.46
N ALA A 26 1.39 12.42 -18.64
CA ALA A 26 2.18 13.46 -18.01
C ALA A 26 2.11 13.39 -16.48
N ARG A 27 0.93 13.11 -15.90
CA ARG A 27 0.80 12.89 -14.45
C ARG A 27 1.47 11.62 -13.97
N MET A 28 1.48 10.56 -14.76
CA MET A 28 2.26 9.35 -14.44
C MET A 28 3.76 9.66 -14.40
N GLU A 29 4.28 10.49 -15.31
CA GLU A 29 5.68 10.94 -15.32
C GLU A 29 6.01 11.81 -14.09
N GLU A 30 5.10 12.70 -13.67
CA GLU A 30 5.28 13.50 -12.44
C GLU A 30 5.39 12.61 -11.18
N VAL A 31 4.58 11.54 -11.09
CA VAL A 31 4.69 10.56 -9.99
C VAL A 31 6.02 9.80 -10.08
N GLU A 32 6.45 9.41 -11.29
CA GLU A 32 7.73 8.74 -11.50
C GLU A 32 8.90 9.59 -11.04
N GLU A 33 8.94 10.86 -11.43
CA GLU A 33 9.99 11.81 -11.02
C GLU A 33 10.06 11.96 -9.50
N ALA A 34 8.92 12.14 -8.82
CA ALA A 34 8.87 12.21 -7.37
C ALA A 34 9.34 10.91 -6.69
N MET A 35 9.00 9.76 -7.25
CA MET A 35 9.46 8.46 -6.75
C MET A 35 10.96 8.24 -7.01
N ILE A 36 11.51 8.73 -8.13
CA ILE A 36 12.96 8.70 -8.41
C ILE A 36 13.71 9.50 -7.34
N GLU A 37 13.25 10.72 -7.00
CA GLU A 37 13.88 11.52 -5.94
C GLU A 37 13.82 10.80 -4.58
N PHE A 38 12.71 10.11 -4.29
CA PHE A 38 12.57 9.31 -3.08
C PHE A 38 13.57 8.14 -3.04
N ARG A 39 13.73 7.41 -4.15
CA ARG A 39 14.75 6.35 -4.28
C ARG A 39 16.14 6.91 -4.03
N ASP A 40 16.49 8.00 -4.69
CA ASP A 40 17.82 8.58 -4.62
C ASP A 40 18.16 9.04 -3.20
N TYR A 41 17.16 9.56 -2.46
CA TYR A 41 17.29 9.82 -1.03
C TYR A 41 17.60 8.53 -0.24
N LEU A 42 16.83 7.45 -0.42
CA LEU A 42 17.04 6.20 0.31
C LEU A 42 18.41 5.59 0.01
N THR A 43 18.78 5.51 -1.27
CA THR A 43 20.09 5.02 -1.70
C THR A 43 21.21 5.87 -1.11
N THR A 44 21.07 7.21 -1.07
CA THR A 44 22.08 8.08 -0.46
C THR A 44 22.24 7.84 1.05
N GLN A 45 21.15 7.64 1.79
CA GLN A 45 21.23 7.33 3.23
C GLN A 45 21.87 5.96 3.47
N ASP A 46 21.54 5.00 2.62
CA ASP A 46 22.03 3.62 2.70
C ASP A 46 23.51 3.49 2.32
N ASP A 47 23.96 4.15 1.26
CA ASP A 47 25.36 4.19 0.80
C ASP A 47 26.28 4.83 1.85
N GLN A 48 25.75 5.76 2.65
CA GLN A 48 26.47 6.35 3.78
C GLN A 48 26.56 5.41 4.99
N ASN A 49 25.99 4.20 4.89
CA ASN A 49 25.87 3.21 5.94
C ASN A 49 25.36 3.79 7.27
N LYS A 50 24.47 4.78 7.19
CA LYS A 50 23.87 5.37 8.38
C LYS A 50 22.88 4.40 8.98
N SER A 51 22.85 4.38 10.31
CA SER A 51 21.79 3.70 11.04
C SER A 51 20.45 4.36 10.72
N PHE A 52 19.35 3.61 10.76
CA PHE A 52 18.03 4.15 10.39
C PHE A 52 17.62 5.36 11.26
N HIS A 53 18.07 5.44 12.51
CA HIS A 53 17.77 6.56 13.41
C HIS A 53 18.57 7.84 13.10
N ASP A 54 19.70 7.71 12.40
CA ASP A 54 20.53 8.82 11.95
C ASP A 54 20.11 9.37 10.58
N TRP A 55 19.09 8.77 9.96
CA TRP A 55 18.61 9.21 8.66
C TRP A 55 17.98 10.60 8.79
N ALA A 56 18.40 11.52 7.91
CA ALA A 56 17.73 12.80 7.78
C ALA A 56 16.29 12.54 7.32
N ARG A 57 15.28 13.14 7.97
CA ARG A 57 13.86 12.91 7.58
C ARG A 57 13.64 13.31 6.12
N TYR A 58 12.93 12.47 5.37
CA TYR A 58 12.53 12.81 4.01
C TYR A 58 11.42 13.86 4.05
N THR A 59 11.65 15.03 3.44
CA THR A 59 10.73 16.18 3.52
C THR A 59 9.78 16.31 2.33
N LYS A 60 9.97 15.49 1.28
CA LYS A 60 9.22 15.62 0.02
C LYS A 60 8.08 14.61 -0.14
N TYR A 61 7.59 14.02 0.95
CA TYR A 61 6.41 13.14 0.89
C TYR A 61 5.17 13.84 0.31
N ASP A 62 5.00 15.12 0.62
CA ASP A 62 3.88 15.92 0.10
C ASP A 62 3.95 16.04 -1.42
N ALA A 63 5.14 16.09 -2.02
CA ALA A 63 5.30 16.11 -3.48
C ALA A 63 4.82 14.80 -4.13
N ILE A 64 5.09 13.65 -3.50
CA ILE A 64 4.54 12.35 -3.96
C ILE A 64 3.02 12.34 -3.82
N SER A 65 2.50 12.81 -2.68
CA SER A 65 1.05 12.92 -2.44
C SER A 65 0.36 13.77 -3.51
N ASP A 66 0.88 14.97 -3.75
CA ASP A 66 0.32 15.93 -4.69
C ASP A 66 0.34 15.39 -6.13
N ALA A 67 1.43 14.73 -6.53
CA ALA A 67 1.52 14.09 -7.84
C ALA A 67 0.50 12.95 -8.00
N VAL A 68 0.35 12.12 -6.96
CA VAL A 68 -0.64 11.04 -6.92
C VAL A 68 -2.06 11.58 -6.98
N ASP A 69 -2.39 12.61 -6.21
CA ASP A 69 -3.72 13.21 -6.19
C ASP A 69 -4.07 13.83 -7.55
N LYS A 70 -3.12 14.49 -8.22
CA LYS A 70 -3.30 14.99 -9.59
C LYS A 70 -3.55 13.84 -10.58
N LEU A 71 -2.82 12.73 -10.46
CA LEU A 71 -3.03 11.56 -11.31
C LEU A 71 -4.43 10.97 -11.09
N VAL A 72 -4.82 10.74 -9.84
CA VAL A 72 -6.14 10.20 -9.47
C VAL A 72 -7.26 11.09 -10.01
N ASN A 73 -7.18 12.41 -9.84
CA ASN A 73 -8.15 13.35 -10.37
C ASN A 73 -8.22 13.32 -11.91
N THR A 74 -7.07 13.23 -12.58
CA THR A 74 -7.02 13.17 -14.06
C THR A 74 -7.61 11.85 -14.57
N VAL A 75 -7.34 10.73 -13.90
CA VAL A 75 -7.93 9.42 -14.22
C VAL A 75 -9.44 9.41 -13.97
N ALA A 76 -9.91 10.05 -12.90
CA ALA A 76 -11.33 10.18 -12.61
C ALA A 76 -12.06 11.00 -13.70
N ASN A 77 -11.47 12.11 -14.14
CA ASN A 77 -12.00 12.92 -15.25
C ASN A 77 -12.06 12.11 -16.54
N LEU A 78 -11.00 11.35 -16.85
CA LEU A 78 -10.95 10.47 -18.02
C LEU A 78 -12.06 9.40 -18.01
N LYS A 79 -12.38 8.84 -16.84
CA LYS A 79 -13.47 7.86 -16.68
C LYS A 79 -14.86 8.46 -16.84
N SER A 80 -15.02 9.75 -16.51
CA SER A 80 -16.32 10.44 -16.57
C SER A 80 -16.74 10.82 -17.99
N GLU A 81 -15.79 10.92 -18.93
CA GLU A 81 -16.10 11.07 -20.35
C GLU A 81 -16.51 9.71 -20.93
N ASP A 82 -17.78 9.33 -20.75
CA ASP A 82 -18.44 8.12 -21.29
C ASP A 82 -18.26 7.94 -22.83
N SER A 83 -17.78 8.99 -23.50
CA SER A 83 -17.65 9.13 -24.95
C SER A 83 -16.23 9.02 -25.48
N ILE A 84 -15.23 8.63 -24.68
CA ILE A 84 -13.88 8.39 -25.23
C ILE A 84 -13.85 7.06 -25.97
N GLU A 85 -14.43 7.05 -27.17
CA GLU A 85 -14.19 6.00 -28.14
C GLU A 85 -12.73 6.03 -28.59
N ARG A 86 -12.02 4.92 -28.31
CA ARG A 86 -11.03 4.29 -29.22
C ARG A 86 -9.76 5.07 -29.58
N ILE A 87 -9.34 6.04 -28.79
CA ILE A 87 -8.21 6.92 -29.13
C ILE A 87 -6.95 6.62 -28.31
N THR A 88 -6.90 5.56 -27.52
CA THR A 88 -5.62 5.10 -26.97
C THR A 88 -4.75 4.51 -28.08
N SER A 89 -3.60 5.15 -28.31
CA SER A 89 -2.55 4.59 -29.15
C SER A 89 -1.83 3.47 -28.36
N SER A 90 -1.43 2.40 -29.03
CA SER A 90 -0.60 1.35 -28.42
C SER A 90 0.72 1.90 -27.87
N GLN A 91 1.19 3.03 -28.40
CA GLN A 91 2.34 3.77 -27.89
C GLN A 91 2.09 4.38 -26.51
N SER A 92 0.88 4.92 -26.27
CA SER A 92 0.47 5.46 -24.98
C SER A 92 0.47 4.37 -23.90
N LEU A 93 -0.14 3.21 -24.19
CA LEU A 93 -0.15 2.10 -23.22
C LEU A 93 1.26 1.55 -22.98
N ARG A 94 2.10 1.46 -24.02
CA ARG A 94 3.51 1.08 -23.87
C ARG A 94 4.26 2.03 -22.93
N LYS A 95 4.07 3.35 -23.08
CA LYS A 95 4.68 4.34 -22.20
C LYS A 95 4.19 4.19 -20.75
N ALA A 96 2.89 4.03 -20.55
CA ALA A 96 2.31 3.78 -19.23
C ALA A 96 2.89 2.53 -18.55
N ARG A 97 3.11 1.45 -19.30
CA ARG A 97 3.76 0.21 -18.78
C ARG A 97 5.20 0.44 -18.35
N ILE A 98 5.98 1.20 -19.11
CA ILE A 98 7.36 1.55 -18.76
C ILE A 98 7.38 2.31 -17.43
N ILE A 99 6.54 3.35 -17.29
CA ILE A 99 6.42 4.14 -16.07
C ILE A 99 5.98 3.25 -14.88
N SER A 100 4.96 2.41 -15.09
CA SER A 100 4.46 1.48 -14.07
C SER A 100 5.54 0.50 -13.59
N THR A 101 6.39 0.02 -14.51
CA THR A 101 7.50 -0.88 -14.18
C THR A 101 8.58 -0.14 -13.40
N SER A 102 8.92 1.09 -13.83
CA SER A 102 9.90 1.95 -13.15
C SER A 102 9.51 2.26 -11.70
N ILE A 103 8.27 2.71 -11.46
CA ILE A 103 7.76 3.00 -10.12
C ILE A 103 7.68 1.75 -9.24
N SER A 104 7.33 0.61 -9.84
CA SER A 104 7.33 -0.67 -9.14
C SER A 104 8.76 -1.08 -8.72
N ASN A 105 9.74 -0.95 -9.61
CA ASN A 105 11.15 -1.23 -9.30
C ASN A 105 11.70 -0.30 -8.21
N ILE A 106 11.34 0.99 -8.26
CA ILE A 106 11.68 1.96 -7.21
C ILE A 106 11.09 1.52 -5.86
N THR A 107 9.82 1.12 -5.84
CA THR A 107 9.13 0.69 -4.62
C THR A 107 9.78 -0.55 -4.04
N VAL A 108 10.15 -1.54 -4.87
CA VAL A 108 10.88 -2.73 -4.43
C VAL A 108 12.25 -2.37 -3.86
N ALA A 109 13.00 -1.50 -4.53
CA ALA A 109 14.30 -1.04 -4.02
C ALA A 109 14.16 -0.33 -2.67
N ALA A 110 13.16 0.54 -2.53
CA ALA A 110 12.86 1.23 -1.28
C ALA A 110 12.53 0.24 -0.16
N LEU A 111 11.65 -0.74 -0.43
CA LEU A 111 11.27 -1.80 0.51
C LEU A 111 12.48 -2.61 0.97
N ASN A 112 13.35 -3.03 0.06
CA ASN A 112 14.54 -3.82 0.39
C ASN A 112 15.51 -3.06 1.29
N ILE A 113 15.71 -1.76 1.03
CA ILE A 113 16.56 -0.91 1.89
C ILE A 113 15.92 -0.79 3.27
N MET A 114 14.62 -0.48 3.33
CA MET A 114 13.89 -0.34 4.59
C MET A 114 13.89 -1.63 5.41
N ASP A 115 13.70 -2.78 4.78
CA ASP A 115 13.70 -4.09 5.41
C ASP A 115 15.06 -4.39 6.05
N ARG A 116 16.14 -4.28 5.26
CA ARG A 116 17.50 -4.47 5.78
C ARG A 116 17.79 -3.54 6.95
N LYS A 117 17.44 -2.25 6.84
CA LYS A 117 17.69 -1.26 7.89
C LYS A 117 16.84 -1.51 9.15
N THR A 118 15.64 -2.03 8.97
CA THR A 118 14.77 -2.46 10.09
C THR A 118 15.37 -3.68 10.80
N MET A 119 15.84 -4.68 10.05
CA MET A 119 16.54 -5.84 10.61
C MET A 119 17.83 -5.45 11.34
N GLU A 120 18.65 -4.57 10.76
CA GLU A 120 19.85 -4.02 11.41
C GLU A 120 19.49 -3.38 12.76
N TYR A 121 18.41 -2.60 12.81
CA TYR A 121 17.93 -1.97 14.04
C TYR A 121 17.44 -3.01 15.07
N VAL A 122 16.61 -3.97 14.67
CA VAL A 122 16.10 -5.03 15.56
C VAL A 122 17.25 -5.85 16.15
N ASN A 123 18.20 -6.28 15.32
CA ASN A 123 19.38 -7.02 15.78
C ASN A 123 20.25 -6.18 16.73
N SER A 124 20.31 -4.85 16.54
CA SER A 124 21.02 -3.97 17.46
C SER A 124 20.31 -3.83 18.82
N MET A 125 18.98 -3.89 18.85
CA MET A 125 18.19 -3.85 20.10
C MET A 125 18.36 -5.12 20.93
N ASP A 126 18.44 -6.31 20.31
CA ASP A 126 18.58 -7.58 21.02
C ASP A 126 19.87 -7.68 21.86
N HIS A 127 20.87 -6.85 21.56
CA HIS A 127 22.11 -6.76 22.31
C HIS A 127 22.08 -5.70 23.44
N VAL A 128 21.06 -4.85 23.50
CA VAL A 128 20.89 -3.86 24.56
C VAL A 128 20.10 -4.52 25.71
N THR A 129 20.84 -4.96 26.71
CA THR A 129 20.32 -5.53 27.97
C THR A 129 19.20 -4.69 28.59
N HIS A 130 18.22 -5.37 29.21
CA HIS A 130 16.93 -4.96 29.84
C HIS A 130 16.77 -3.59 30.54
N GLU A 131 17.78 -2.72 30.61
CA GLU A 131 17.60 -1.30 30.92
C GLU A 131 17.20 -0.51 29.66
N ALA A 132 16.09 -0.91 29.03
CA ALA A 132 15.49 -0.15 27.94
C ALA A 132 15.03 1.21 28.49
N SER A 133 15.86 2.23 28.27
CA SER A 133 15.59 3.62 28.58
C SER A 133 14.39 4.12 27.78
N ALA A 134 13.55 4.99 28.35
CA ALA A 134 12.45 5.66 27.65
C ALA A 134 12.88 6.40 26.35
N ALA A 135 14.19 6.69 26.20
CA ALA A 135 14.75 7.24 24.97
C ALA A 135 14.73 6.24 23.79
N ASP A 136 14.85 4.95 24.07
CA ASP A 136 14.85 3.88 23.06
C ASP A 136 13.45 3.65 22.50
N ASP A 137 12.42 3.62 23.37
CA ASP A 137 11.02 3.54 22.97
C ASP A 137 10.60 4.70 22.06
N ASN A 138 11.04 5.92 22.36
CA ASN A 138 10.77 7.09 21.52
C ASN A 138 11.46 6.98 20.15
N THR A 139 12.68 6.46 20.11
CA THR A 139 13.43 6.23 18.86
C THR A 139 12.70 5.20 18.00
N ARG A 140 12.37 4.04 18.58
CA ARG A 140 11.57 3.00 17.91
C ARG A 140 10.26 3.56 17.34
N HIS A 141 9.55 4.38 18.12
CA HIS A 141 8.31 4.99 17.66
C HIS A 141 8.52 5.91 16.46
N VAL A 142 9.53 6.79 16.50
CA VAL A 142 9.85 7.70 15.39
C VAL A 142 10.22 6.92 14.12
N LEU A 143 11.00 5.83 14.26
CA LEU A 143 11.37 4.98 13.13
C LEU A 143 10.16 4.28 12.52
N MET A 144 9.29 3.70 13.33
CA MET A 144 8.08 3.03 12.85
C MET A 144 7.11 4.00 12.17
N VAL A 145 6.99 5.23 12.68
CA VAL A 145 6.19 6.29 12.04
C VAL A 145 6.76 6.66 10.67
N GLU A 146 8.08 6.79 10.56
CA GLU A 146 8.72 7.15 9.30
C GLU A 146 8.63 6.01 8.27
N LEU A 147 8.90 4.76 8.69
CA LEU A 147 8.70 3.56 7.89
C LEU A 147 7.25 3.45 7.39
N GLY A 148 6.28 3.74 8.27
CA GLY A 148 4.86 3.76 7.91
C GLY A 148 4.52 4.79 6.83
N LYS A 149 5.18 5.96 6.83
CA LYS A 149 5.01 6.95 5.75
C LYS A 149 5.61 6.44 4.44
N MET A 150 6.85 5.96 4.46
CA MET A 150 7.52 5.44 3.26
C MET A 150 6.69 4.35 2.59
N LEU A 151 6.16 3.41 3.38
CA LEU A 151 5.24 2.37 2.91
C LEU A 151 3.95 2.97 2.34
N LYS A 152 3.30 3.89 3.06
CA LYS A 152 2.05 4.53 2.62
C LYS A 152 2.22 5.24 1.27
N TYR A 153 3.26 6.06 1.10
CA TYR A 153 3.43 6.84 -0.13
C TYR A 153 3.85 5.95 -1.31
N SER A 154 4.74 4.96 -1.08
CA SER A 154 5.16 4.04 -2.16
C SER A 154 4.00 3.15 -2.63
N THR A 155 3.19 2.65 -1.70
CA THR A 155 2.00 1.85 -2.03
C THR A 155 0.92 2.69 -2.71
N SER A 156 0.67 3.91 -2.23
CA SER A 156 -0.29 4.84 -2.85
C SER A 156 0.11 5.22 -4.27
N ALA A 157 1.39 5.51 -4.50
CA ALA A 157 1.92 5.81 -5.83
C ALA A 157 1.77 4.61 -6.77
N THR A 158 2.17 3.42 -6.31
CA THR A 158 2.05 2.17 -7.07
C THR A 158 0.60 1.90 -7.43
N ASP A 159 -0.32 1.88 -6.45
CA ASP A 159 -1.73 1.58 -6.67
C ASP A 159 -2.38 2.55 -7.68
N SER A 160 -2.07 3.86 -7.58
CA SER A 160 -2.62 4.88 -8.47
C SER A 160 -2.10 4.77 -9.91
N ILE A 161 -0.84 4.37 -10.07
CA ILE A 161 -0.22 4.13 -11.38
C ILE A 161 -0.79 2.88 -12.06
N TRP A 162 -1.01 1.81 -11.31
CA TRP A 162 -1.69 0.62 -11.81
C TRP A 162 -3.12 0.93 -12.22
N GLU A 163 -3.86 1.72 -11.44
CA GLU A 163 -5.20 2.15 -11.79
C GLU A 163 -5.24 3.00 -13.08
N ALA A 164 -4.29 3.93 -13.24
CA ALA A 164 -4.14 4.72 -14.45
C ALA A 164 -3.86 3.83 -15.67
N MET A 165 -2.91 2.90 -15.54
CA MET A 165 -2.55 1.96 -16.60
C MET A 165 -3.73 1.03 -16.96
N ASP A 166 -4.43 0.47 -15.98
CA ASP A 166 -5.61 -0.37 -16.17
C ASP A 166 -6.72 0.40 -16.90
N THR A 167 -6.91 1.67 -16.58
CA THR A 167 -7.87 2.54 -17.25
C THR A 167 -7.50 2.72 -18.72
N LEU A 168 -6.24 3.03 -19.02
CA LEU A 168 -5.74 3.13 -20.41
C LEU A 168 -5.86 1.79 -21.17
N ALA A 169 -5.59 0.67 -20.50
CA ALA A 169 -5.70 -0.66 -21.09
C ALA A 169 -7.16 -1.03 -21.41
N LYS A 170 -8.11 -0.70 -20.52
CA LYS A 170 -9.54 -0.89 -20.78
C LYS A 170 -10.02 -0.08 -21.98
N MET A 171 -9.54 1.15 -22.14
CA MET A 171 -9.85 1.98 -23.31
C MET A 171 -9.29 1.37 -24.61
N GLU A 172 -8.09 0.77 -24.57
CA GLU A 172 -7.52 0.06 -25.72
C GLU A 172 -8.32 -1.22 -26.05
N GLN A 173 -8.75 -1.98 -25.04
CA GLN A 173 -9.58 -3.17 -25.24
C GLN A 173 -10.98 -2.84 -25.79
N ALA A 174 -11.58 -1.73 -25.35
CA ALA A 174 -12.86 -1.23 -25.84
C ALA A 174 -12.82 -0.83 -27.34
N ARG A 175 -11.62 -0.68 -27.92
CA ARG A 175 -11.43 -0.55 -29.37
C ARG A 175 -11.93 -1.77 -30.14
N GLY A 176 -12.17 -2.89 -29.45
CA GLY A 176 -12.40 -4.19 -30.04
C GLY A 176 -11.10 -4.73 -30.64
N PRO A 177 -11.04 -6.03 -31.01
CA PRO A 177 -10.01 -6.47 -31.92
C PRO A 177 -10.06 -5.53 -33.13
N PRO A 178 -8.90 -5.06 -33.66
CA PRO A 178 -8.91 -4.27 -34.88
C PRO A 178 -9.82 -5.01 -35.84
N LYS A 179 -10.93 -4.38 -36.27
CA LYS A 179 -11.87 -4.98 -37.22
C LYS A 179 -10.96 -5.59 -38.25
N LYS A 180 -10.85 -6.93 -38.29
CA LYS A 180 -10.12 -7.63 -39.33
C LYS A 180 -10.81 -7.11 -40.56
N SER A 181 -10.19 -6.14 -41.23
CA SER A 181 -10.75 -5.62 -42.46
C SER A 181 -10.96 -6.87 -43.30
N MET A 182 -12.11 -7.02 -43.93
CA MET A 182 -12.41 -8.19 -44.77
C MET A 182 -11.36 -8.39 -45.90
N LEU A 183 -10.40 -7.47 -46.02
CA LEU A 183 -9.11 -7.67 -46.69
C LEU A 183 -8.27 -8.82 -46.12
N ASN A 184 -8.57 -9.40 -44.95
CA ASN A 184 -7.82 -10.53 -44.42
C ASN A 184 -8.19 -11.88 -45.05
N ASP A 185 -9.35 -12.00 -45.70
CA ASP A 185 -9.66 -13.15 -46.56
C ASP A 185 -8.88 -13.09 -47.88
N SER A 186 -8.56 -11.88 -48.37
CA SER A 186 -7.55 -11.71 -49.44
C SER A 186 -6.11 -11.87 -48.94
N TRP A 187 -5.88 -11.79 -47.61
CA TRP A 187 -4.55 -11.92 -47.03
C TRP A 187 -4.15 -13.36 -46.73
N ASP A 188 -5.08 -14.32 -46.67
CA ASP A 188 -4.71 -15.75 -46.71
C ASP A 188 -4.27 -16.16 -48.12
N TRP A 189 -4.90 -15.63 -49.17
CA TRP A 189 -4.34 -15.71 -50.53
C TRP A 189 -3.01 -14.94 -50.62
N GLY A 190 -2.91 -13.77 -49.99
CA GLY A 190 -1.67 -13.00 -49.91
C GLY A 190 -0.55 -13.68 -49.11
N LYS A 191 -0.87 -14.51 -48.11
CA LYS A 191 0.09 -15.36 -47.38
C LYS A 191 0.53 -16.53 -48.22
N TRP A 192 -0.37 -17.17 -48.97
CA TRP A 192 0.02 -18.21 -49.93
C TRP A 192 0.85 -17.65 -51.06
N LEU A 193 0.44 -16.52 -51.64
CA LEU A 193 1.16 -15.83 -52.69
C LEU A 193 2.47 -15.25 -52.15
N GLY A 194 2.49 -14.73 -50.93
CA GLY A 194 3.67 -14.27 -50.22
C GLY A 194 4.60 -15.41 -49.79
N LEU A 195 4.09 -16.61 -49.49
CA LEU A 195 4.87 -17.80 -49.19
C LEU A 195 5.47 -18.38 -50.47
N VAL A 196 4.72 -18.41 -51.57
CA VAL A 196 5.22 -18.78 -52.90
C VAL A 196 6.24 -17.76 -53.40
N LEU A 197 5.97 -16.46 -53.22
CA LEU A 197 6.88 -15.39 -53.60
C LEU A 197 8.11 -15.34 -52.69
N THR A 198 8.01 -15.64 -51.40
CA THR A 198 9.18 -15.75 -50.51
C THR A 198 9.96 -17.02 -50.77
N ILE A 199 9.33 -18.14 -51.16
CA ILE A 199 10.07 -19.33 -51.64
C ILE A 199 10.78 -19.01 -52.96
N LEU A 200 10.12 -18.36 -53.92
CA LEU A 200 10.73 -17.96 -55.18
C LEU A 200 11.84 -16.92 -54.98
N LEU A 201 11.62 -15.94 -54.11
CA LEU A 201 12.62 -14.94 -53.74
C LEU A 201 13.73 -15.55 -52.89
N PHE A 202 13.48 -16.55 -52.06
CA PHE A 202 14.50 -17.27 -51.29
C PHE A 202 15.31 -18.19 -52.19
N CYS A 203 14.70 -18.82 -53.18
CA CYS A 203 15.40 -19.55 -54.24
C CYS A 203 16.22 -18.59 -55.11
N SER A 204 15.66 -17.44 -55.52
CA SER A 204 16.41 -16.44 -56.28
C SER A 204 17.47 -15.75 -55.44
N TYR A 205 17.22 -15.56 -54.14
CA TYR A 205 18.16 -14.98 -53.16
C TYR A 205 19.25 -15.97 -52.82
N MET A 206 18.98 -17.28 -52.64
CA MET A 206 20.02 -18.31 -52.51
C MET A 206 20.93 -18.35 -53.74
N VAL A 207 20.36 -18.19 -54.93
CA VAL A 207 21.12 -18.04 -56.19
C VAL A 207 21.87 -16.71 -56.24
N PHE A 208 21.26 -15.62 -55.77
CA PHE A 208 21.84 -14.27 -55.77
C PHE A 208 22.91 -14.07 -54.68
N THR A 209 22.77 -14.62 -53.48
CA THR A 209 23.76 -14.60 -52.39
C THR A 209 24.96 -15.48 -52.65
N PHE A 210 24.81 -16.49 -53.51
CA PHE A 210 25.96 -17.17 -54.11
C PHE A 210 26.77 -16.24 -55.03
N THR A 211 26.19 -15.12 -55.46
CA THR A 211 26.81 -14.16 -56.40
C THR A 211 27.01 -12.74 -55.86
N ASN A 212 26.36 -12.33 -54.76
CA ASN A 212 26.46 -10.99 -54.18
C ASN A 212 26.05 -10.98 -52.68
N PRO A 213 26.94 -10.60 -51.75
CA PRO A 213 26.66 -10.60 -50.32
C PRO A 213 26.05 -9.27 -49.88
N THR A 214 24.74 -9.22 -49.64
CA THR A 214 24.10 -8.12 -48.89
C THR A 214 23.00 -8.70 -47.98
N ALA A 215 23.41 -9.20 -46.81
CA ALA A 215 22.57 -9.94 -45.86
C ALA A 215 22.04 -9.08 -44.68
N ASP A 216 22.13 -7.75 -44.77
CA ASP A 216 22.01 -6.89 -43.57
C ASP A 216 20.57 -6.62 -43.12
N SER A 217 19.57 -6.65 -44.01
CA SER A 217 18.19 -6.26 -43.67
C SER A 217 17.41 -7.33 -42.89
N LEU A 218 17.65 -8.62 -43.16
CA LEU A 218 17.03 -9.73 -42.42
C LEU A 218 17.66 -9.90 -41.03
N LEU A 219 18.98 -9.69 -40.91
CA LEU A 219 19.66 -9.63 -39.62
C LEU A 219 19.09 -8.52 -38.73
N GLN A 220 18.76 -7.36 -39.32
CA GLN A 220 18.17 -6.24 -38.57
C GLN A 220 16.73 -6.52 -38.10
N ALA A 221 15.93 -7.28 -38.86
CA ALA A 221 14.59 -7.70 -38.45
C ALA A 221 14.63 -8.77 -37.34
N CYS A 222 15.52 -9.74 -37.44
CA CYS A 222 15.75 -10.75 -36.39
C CYS A 222 16.28 -10.12 -35.09
N ALA A 223 17.15 -9.10 -35.19
CA ALA A 223 17.63 -8.36 -34.03
C ALA A 223 16.48 -7.69 -33.25
N ARG A 224 15.50 -7.09 -33.95
CA ARG A 224 14.31 -6.50 -33.31
C ARG A 224 13.41 -7.53 -32.60
N SER A 225 13.29 -8.74 -33.15
CA SER A 225 12.52 -9.81 -32.52
C SER A 225 13.19 -10.31 -31.24
N ASN A 226 14.52 -10.43 -31.25
CA ASN A 226 15.28 -10.81 -30.06
C ASN A 226 15.21 -9.73 -28.97
N ASP A 227 15.21 -8.44 -29.34
CA ASP A 227 15.00 -7.37 -28.37
C ASP A 227 13.61 -7.45 -27.71
N LEU A 228 12.56 -7.80 -28.46
CA LEU A 228 11.23 -7.97 -27.90
C LEU A 228 11.19 -9.16 -26.91
N HIS A 229 11.80 -10.29 -27.26
CA HIS A 229 11.91 -11.44 -26.36
C HIS A 229 12.73 -11.12 -25.11
N ARG A 230 13.80 -10.32 -25.20
CA ARG A 230 14.52 -9.82 -24.03
C ARG A 230 13.63 -8.96 -23.15
N VAL A 231 12.88 -8.02 -23.72
CA VAL A 231 11.97 -7.16 -22.94
C VAL A 231 10.88 -7.99 -22.24
N VAL A 232 10.37 -9.04 -22.88
CA VAL A 232 9.40 -9.96 -22.25
C VAL A 232 10.06 -10.80 -21.15
N ALA A 233 11.27 -11.31 -21.38
CA ALA A 233 12.01 -12.08 -20.38
C ALA A 233 12.38 -11.22 -19.15
N ASP A 234 12.88 -10.00 -19.38
CA ASP A 234 13.18 -9.02 -18.33
C ASP A 234 11.91 -8.58 -17.61
N GLY A 235 10.79 -8.40 -18.34
CA GLY A 235 9.48 -8.12 -17.75
C GLY A 235 8.99 -9.23 -16.82
N ASN A 236 9.14 -10.50 -17.24
CA ASN A 236 8.80 -11.65 -16.41
C ASN A 236 9.72 -11.76 -15.19
N ALA A 237 11.03 -11.56 -15.35
CA ALA A 237 11.97 -11.56 -14.23
C ALA A 237 11.62 -10.47 -13.20
N ASN A 238 11.27 -9.26 -13.67
CA ASN A 238 10.82 -8.17 -12.81
C ASN A 238 9.49 -8.49 -12.12
N LEU A 239 8.55 -9.18 -12.80
CA LEU A 239 7.30 -9.63 -12.18
C LEU A 239 7.55 -10.62 -11.04
N TYR A 240 8.46 -11.59 -11.23
CA TYR A 240 8.83 -12.52 -10.16
C TYR A 240 9.56 -11.83 -9.00
N ALA A 241 10.45 -10.89 -9.30
CA ALA A 241 11.10 -10.07 -8.27
C ALA A 241 10.09 -9.23 -7.49
N LEU A 242 9.08 -8.66 -8.16
CA LEU A 242 7.99 -7.93 -7.53
C LEU A 242 7.11 -8.84 -6.67
N LEU A 243 6.75 -10.03 -7.14
CA LEU A 243 5.98 -11.01 -6.37
C LEU A 243 6.74 -11.45 -5.12
N ARG A 244 8.06 -11.65 -5.24
CA ARG A 244 8.92 -11.95 -4.11
C ARG A 244 8.98 -10.80 -3.10
N ALA A 245 9.21 -9.57 -3.57
CA ALA A 245 9.22 -8.37 -2.74
C ALA A 245 7.85 -8.12 -2.08
N GLN A 246 6.74 -8.49 -2.73
CA GLN A 246 5.42 -8.49 -2.10
C GLN A 246 5.28 -9.56 -1.03
N GLY A 247 5.86 -10.75 -1.23
CA GLY A 247 5.94 -11.78 -0.19
C GLY A 247 6.70 -11.29 1.04
N GLU A 248 7.85 -10.64 0.84
CA GLU A 248 8.63 -10.01 1.91
C GLU A 248 7.84 -8.85 2.57
N GLN A 249 7.07 -8.07 1.80
CA GLN A 249 6.17 -7.04 2.34
C GLN A 249 5.04 -7.63 3.21
N ILE A 250 4.52 -8.82 2.86
CA ILE A 250 3.53 -9.52 3.70
C ILE A 250 4.19 -9.95 5.01
N GLU A 251 5.43 -10.42 4.98
CA GLU A 251 6.18 -10.78 6.18
C GLU A 251 6.44 -9.58 7.10
N ILE A 252 6.86 -8.44 6.54
CA ILE A 252 7.03 -7.19 7.31
C ILE A 252 5.69 -6.71 7.88
N ASN A 253 4.62 -6.75 7.09
CA ASN A 253 3.29 -6.41 7.59
C ASN A 253 2.88 -7.33 8.74
N ASN A 254 3.14 -8.64 8.63
CA ASN A 254 2.89 -9.59 9.70
C ASN A 254 3.72 -9.25 10.96
N LEU A 255 5.00 -8.90 10.82
CA LEU A 255 5.84 -8.45 11.94
C LEU A 255 5.30 -7.17 12.61
N ILE A 256 4.84 -6.20 11.82
CA ILE A 256 4.22 -4.98 12.33
C ILE A 256 2.91 -5.32 13.06
N PHE A 257 2.08 -6.21 12.49
CA PHE A 257 0.84 -6.66 13.12
C PHE A 257 1.10 -7.42 14.41
N ASP A 258 2.06 -8.34 14.41
CA ASP A 258 2.47 -9.10 15.60
C ASP A 258 2.97 -8.15 16.69
N TYR A 259 3.75 -7.13 16.33
CA TYR A 259 4.18 -6.10 17.28
C TYR A 259 2.99 -5.29 17.84
N GLN A 260 2.02 -4.92 17.01
CA GLN A 260 0.81 -4.23 17.46
C GLN A 260 -0.03 -5.11 18.39
N ILE A 261 -0.17 -6.39 18.06
CA ILE A 261 -0.88 -7.39 18.89
C ILE A 261 -0.16 -7.56 20.24
N GLU A 262 1.16 -7.68 20.23
CA GLU A 262 1.96 -7.83 21.45
C GLU A 262 1.89 -6.58 22.33
N THR A 263 1.91 -5.38 21.71
CA THR A 263 1.71 -4.11 22.42
C THR A 263 0.33 -4.06 23.08
N LEU A 264 -0.72 -4.46 22.37
CA LEU A 264 -2.08 -4.55 22.93
C LEU A 264 -2.17 -5.59 24.05
N ARG A 265 -1.49 -6.73 23.89
CA ARG A 265 -1.41 -7.78 24.91
C ARG A 265 -0.75 -7.27 26.18
N ASN A 266 0.38 -6.57 26.06
CA ASN A 266 1.09 -5.95 27.18
C ASN A 266 0.25 -4.89 27.88
N GLN A 267 -0.45 -4.04 27.13
CA GLN A 267 -1.39 -3.06 27.71
C GLN A 267 -2.54 -3.76 28.44
N THR A 268 -3.08 -4.84 27.88
CA THR A 268 -4.16 -5.62 28.50
C THR A 268 -3.68 -6.30 29.78
N ASN A 269 -2.49 -6.91 29.77
CA ASN A 269 -1.87 -7.52 30.94
C ASN A 269 -1.63 -6.50 32.05
N LEU A 270 -1.12 -5.31 31.72
CA LEU A 270 -0.90 -4.23 32.69
C LEU A 270 -2.22 -3.74 33.31
N VAL A 271 -3.29 -3.67 32.52
CA VAL A 271 -4.63 -3.33 33.04
C VAL A 271 -5.16 -4.45 33.93
N SER A 272 -4.96 -5.72 33.55
CA SER A 272 -5.35 -6.89 34.36
C SER A 272 -4.62 -6.91 35.70
N GLU A 273 -3.30 -6.73 35.70
CA GLU A 273 -2.49 -6.71 36.93
C GLU A 273 -2.95 -5.58 37.88
N LYS A 274 -3.25 -4.39 37.34
CA LYS A 274 -3.81 -3.29 38.12
C LYS A 274 -5.21 -3.59 38.64
N ALA A 275 -6.02 -4.32 37.89
CA ALA A 275 -7.34 -4.75 38.33
C ALA A 275 -7.23 -5.77 39.48
N ASP A 276 -6.33 -6.76 39.36
CA ASP A 276 -6.07 -7.77 40.39
C ASP A 276 -5.51 -7.13 41.67
N ALA A 277 -4.55 -6.22 41.55
CA ALA A 277 -4.01 -5.47 42.68
C ALA A 277 -5.09 -4.63 43.38
N ASN A 278 -6.03 -4.04 42.62
CA ASN A 278 -7.16 -3.34 43.20
C ASN A 278 -8.17 -4.30 43.84
N GLY A 279 -8.39 -5.48 43.27
CA GLY A 279 -9.20 -6.55 43.87
C GLY A 279 -8.68 -6.94 45.25
N LEU A 280 -7.40 -7.24 45.37
CA LEU A 280 -6.75 -7.55 46.66
C LEU A 280 -6.87 -6.40 47.67
N ARG A 281 -6.77 -5.15 47.20
CA ARG A 281 -6.98 -3.98 48.08
C ARG A 281 -8.42 -3.89 48.57
N ILE A 282 -9.40 -4.18 47.71
CA ILE A 282 -10.82 -4.21 48.09
C ILE A 282 -11.07 -5.34 49.08
N ASP A 283 -10.52 -6.53 48.85
CA ASP A 283 -10.66 -7.68 49.75
C ASP A 283 -10.04 -7.39 51.12
N ASN A 284 -8.85 -6.80 51.16
CA ASN A 284 -8.21 -6.38 52.42
C ASN A 284 -9.03 -5.31 53.16
N ILE A 285 -9.60 -4.34 52.43
CA ILE A 285 -10.51 -3.35 53.02
C ILE A 285 -11.76 -4.06 53.56
N TRP A 286 -12.33 -4.99 52.80
CA TRP A 286 -13.53 -5.73 53.18
C TRP A 286 -13.30 -6.60 54.43
N GLU A 287 -12.18 -7.30 54.50
CA GLU A 287 -11.78 -8.10 55.66
C GLU A 287 -11.51 -7.23 56.89
N ALA A 288 -10.82 -6.10 56.70
CA ALA A 288 -10.55 -5.14 57.79
C ALA A 288 -11.81 -4.46 58.35
N LEU A 289 -12.86 -4.31 57.53
CA LEU A 289 -14.15 -3.75 57.96
C LEU A 289 -14.97 -4.72 58.82
N GLY A 290 -14.69 -6.03 58.77
CA GLY A 290 -15.42 -7.06 59.49
C GLY A 290 -16.87 -7.26 59.01
N PRO A 291 -17.65 -8.18 59.60
CA PRO A 291 -19.05 -8.35 59.25
C PRO A 291 -19.87 -7.10 59.60
N PRO A 292 -20.80 -6.67 58.73
CA PRO A 292 -21.66 -5.53 59.04
C PRO A 292 -22.53 -5.83 60.27
N ASN A 293 -22.90 -4.78 60.99
CA ASN A 293 -23.79 -4.92 62.14
C ASN A 293 -25.22 -5.31 61.71
N ALA A 294 -26.12 -5.53 62.68
CA ALA A 294 -27.52 -5.90 62.43
C ALA A 294 -28.30 -4.90 61.53
N ASN A 295 -27.79 -3.67 61.39
CA ASN A 295 -28.36 -2.63 60.54
C ASN A 295 -27.70 -2.55 59.15
N GLY A 296 -26.76 -3.46 58.83
CA GLY A 296 -26.05 -3.49 57.55
C GLY A 296 -24.94 -2.45 57.39
N THR A 297 -24.44 -1.86 58.48
CA THR A 297 -23.38 -0.82 58.46
C THR A 297 -22.07 -1.33 59.06
N TYR A 298 -20.93 -0.90 58.50
CA TYR A 298 -19.59 -1.25 58.99
C TYR A 298 -19.12 -0.26 60.06
N TYR A 299 -18.47 -0.75 61.12
CA TYR A 299 -17.99 0.09 62.22
C TYR A 299 -16.78 0.92 61.77
N SER A 300 -16.89 2.25 61.82
CA SER A 300 -15.71 3.11 61.70
C SER A 300 -14.84 2.88 62.94
N HIS A 301 -13.68 2.22 62.77
CA HIS A 301 -12.71 2.03 63.84
C HIS A 301 -12.23 3.40 64.36
N GLY A 302 -12.87 3.87 65.41
CA GLY A 302 -12.63 5.18 66.00
C GLY A 302 -13.51 5.45 67.20
N ASP A 303 -13.81 4.41 68.00
CA ASP A 303 -14.55 4.62 69.24
C ASP A 303 -14.03 3.70 70.35
N THR A 304 -12.74 3.89 70.69
CA THR A 304 -12.23 3.45 71.99
C THR A 304 -11.83 4.68 72.77
N ARG A 305 -12.85 5.29 73.39
CA ARG A 305 -12.77 6.09 74.62
C ARG A 305 -11.71 7.20 74.64
N ASP A 306 -11.96 8.28 73.93
CA ASP A 306 -12.01 9.58 74.60
C ASP A 306 -12.88 10.57 73.80
N THR A 307 -13.80 11.19 74.52
CA THR A 307 -14.93 11.95 74.00
C THR A 307 -14.48 13.25 73.33
N THR A 308 -14.18 13.20 72.04
CA THR A 308 -14.32 14.38 71.17
C THR A 308 -14.97 13.91 69.89
N ILE A 309 -16.27 14.20 69.76
CA ILE A 309 -17.05 13.97 68.56
C ILE A 309 -16.40 14.82 67.46
N VAL A 310 -15.47 14.23 66.70
CA VAL A 310 -15.03 14.80 65.44
C VAL A 310 -16.22 14.63 64.50
N PRO A 311 -16.83 15.73 64.01
CA PRO A 311 -17.94 15.63 63.08
C PRO A 311 -17.48 14.77 61.91
N SER A 312 -18.24 13.73 61.59
CA SER A 312 -18.05 12.98 60.35
C SER A 312 -18.11 14.00 59.22
N ASP A 313 -16.93 14.36 58.71
CA ASP A 313 -16.76 15.48 57.80
C ASP A 313 -17.35 15.04 56.47
N GLU A 314 -18.63 15.38 56.24
CA GLU A 314 -19.42 15.08 55.04
C GLU A 314 -18.65 15.39 53.74
N ASN A 315 -17.68 16.31 53.84
CA ASN A 315 -16.74 16.67 52.80
C ASN A 315 -15.80 15.53 52.38
N THR A 316 -15.35 14.67 53.30
CA THR A 316 -14.46 13.53 52.97
C THR A 316 -15.19 12.46 52.17
N SER A 317 -16.42 12.10 52.56
CA SER A 317 -17.27 11.16 51.81
C SER A 317 -17.62 11.70 50.41
N LYS A 318 -18.00 12.99 50.31
CA LYS A 318 -18.23 13.64 49.00
C LYS A 318 -16.97 13.66 48.13
N ARG A 319 -15.79 13.89 48.72
CA ARG A 319 -14.52 13.92 48.00
C ARG A 319 -14.11 12.53 47.50
N MET A 320 -14.31 11.48 48.31
CA MET A 320 -14.05 10.10 47.92
C MET A 320 -15.00 9.64 46.81
N GLY A 321 -16.29 9.98 46.92
CA GLY A 321 -17.28 9.72 45.87
C GLY A 321 -16.95 10.44 44.55
N ALA A 322 -16.47 11.69 44.62
CA ALA A 322 -16.02 12.42 43.44
C ALA A 322 -14.77 11.79 42.80
N GLN A 323 -13.82 11.31 43.60
CA GLN A 323 -12.62 10.61 43.10
C GLN A 323 -12.97 9.27 42.45
N LEU A 324 -13.83 8.45 43.07
CA LEU A 324 -14.33 7.20 42.48
C LEU A 324 -15.04 7.44 41.15
N LYS A 325 -15.86 8.48 41.07
CA LYS A 325 -16.54 8.87 39.84
C LYS A 325 -15.56 9.32 38.74
N ASP A 326 -14.50 10.06 39.09
CA ASP A 326 -13.46 10.47 38.14
C ASP A 326 -12.64 9.27 37.63
N VAL A 327 -12.27 8.35 38.52
CA VAL A 327 -11.57 7.11 38.16
C VAL A 327 -12.44 6.24 37.24
N ASN A 328 -13.72 6.05 37.57
CA ASN A 328 -14.63 5.25 36.74
C ASN A 328 -14.79 5.88 35.34
N LYS A 329 -14.94 7.21 35.28
CA LYS A 329 -15.00 7.95 34.00
C LYS A 329 -13.71 7.80 33.17
N LYS A 330 -12.54 7.80 33.81
CA LYS A 330 -11.25 7.56 33.14
C LYS A 330 -11.13 6.14 32.62
N ILE A 331 -11.57 5.14 33.40
CA ILE A 331 -11.59 3.74 32.99
C ILE A 331 -12.51 3.56 31.78
N GLU A 332 -13.76 4.02 31.84
CA GLU A 332 -14.71 4.00 30.73
C GLU A 332 -14.13 4.66 29.47
N GLY A 333 -13.52 5.84 29.62
CA GLY A 333 -12.87 6.54 28.50
C GLY A 333 -11.62 5.85 27.95
N SER A 334 -10.97 4.98 28.71
CA SER A 334 -9.84 4.16 28.23
C SER A 334 -10.32 2.89 27.51
N VAL A 335 -11.37 2.24 28.04
CA VAL A 335 -12.01 1.08 27.42
C VAL A 335 -12.60 1.45 26.07
N GLU A 336 -13.29 2.59 25.97
CA GLU A 336 -13.88 3.04 24.70
C GLU A 336 -12.80 3.38 23.66
N ARG A 337 -11.67 3.96 24.09
CA ARG A 337 -10.52 4.21 23.20
C ARG A 337 -9.92 2.91 22.68
N LEU A 338 -9.68 1.92 23.54
CA LEU A 338 -9.17 0.61 23.14
C LEU A 338 -10.13 -0.10 22.19
N LYS A 339 -11.44 -0.06 22.48
CA LYS A 339 -12.47 -0.62 21.60
C LYS A 339 -12.42 0.01 20.21
N LYS A 340 -12.32 1.33 20.13
CA LYS A 340 -12.19 2.05 18.85
C LYS A 340 -10.91 1.70 18.09
N GLN A 341 -9.80 1.50 18.79
CA GLN A 341 -8.54 1.04 18.18
C GLN A 341 -8.66 -0.38 17.62
N ILE A 342 -9.26 -1.31 18.38
CA ILE A 342 -9.50 -2.69 17.92
C ILE A 342 -10.43 -2.71 16.69
N GLU A 343 -11.50 -1.91 16.68
CA GLU A 343 -12.37 -1.79 15.50
C GLU A 343 -11.65 -1.21 14.28
N GLY A 344 -10.71 -0.27 14.50
CA GLY A 344 -9.86 0.28 13.44
C GLY A 344 -8.98 -0.81 12.83
N ILE A 345 -8.22 -1.53 13.66
CA ILE A 345 -7.35 -2.62 13.22
C ILE A 345 -8.15 -3.70 12.48
N LYS A 346 -9.33 -4.06 12.99
CA LYS A 346 -10.21 -5.03 12.32
C LYS A 346 -10.61 -4.59 10.91
N LYS A 347 -10.98 -3.32 10.73
CA LYS A 347 -11.34 -2.78 9.41
C LYS A 347 -10.15 -2.76 8.46
N ASP A 348 -8.98 -2.39 8.95
CA ASP A 348 -7.77 -2.33 8.13
C ASP A 348 -7.31 -3.74 7.72
N TRP A 349 -7.42 -4.73 8.62
CA TRP A 349 -7.17 -6.13 8.31
C TRP A 349 -8.13 -6.67 7.24
N GLN A 350 -9.44 -6.40 7.37
CA GLN A 350 -10.42 -6.80 6.36
C GLN A 350 -10.14 -6.18 4.98
N ARG A 351 -9.66 -4.93 4.93
CA ARG A 351 -9.26 -4.29 3.67
C ARG A 351 -8.01 -4.92 3.08
N ALA A 352 -7.02 -5.26 3.91
CA ALA A 352 -5.80 -5.94 3.47
C ALA A 352 -6.13 -7.33 2.91
N ASP A 353 -6.97 -8.09 3.59
CA ASP A 353 -7.43 -9.43 3.15
C ASP A 353 -8.21 -9.35 1.82
N LEU A 354 -9.11 -8.37 1.67
CA LEU A 354 -9.84 -8.16 0.41
C LEU A 354 -8.88 -7.80 -0.76
N ARG A 355 -7.85 -6.99 -0.49
CA ARG A 355 -6.83 -6.64 -1.49
C ARG A 355 -5.99 -7.86 -1.88
N LEU A 356 -5.57 -8.67 -0.92
CA LEU A 356 -4.80 -9.89 -1.15
C LEU A 356 -5.59 -10.92 -1.96
N SER A 357 -6.83 -11.20 -1.55
CA SER A 357 -7.73 -12.11 -2.29
C SER A 357 -8.01 -11.62 -3.71
N THR A 358 -8.25 -10.33 -3.91
CA THR A 358 -8.45 -9.75 -5.26
C THR A 358 -7.19 -9.87 -6.13
N ARG A 359 -6.00 -9.70 -5.54
CA ARG A 359 -4.72 -9.86 -6.26
C ARG A 359 -4.46 -11.33 -6.60
N LEU A 360 -4.74 -12.25 -5.68
CA LEU A 360 -4.61 -13.69 -5.90
C LEU A 360 -5.52 -14.18 -7.03
N ASP A 361 -6.79 -13.76 -7.03
CA ASP A 361 -7.78 -14.12 -8.05
C ASP A 361 -7.39 -13.58 -9.44
N ARG A 362 -6.76 -12.38 -9.52
CA ARG A 362 -6.18 -11.92 -10.80
C ARG A 362 -5.05 -12.82 -11.27
N VAL A 363 -4.13 -13.19 -10.39
CA VAL A 363 -2.99 -14.06 -10.75
C VAL A 363 -3.50 -15.42 -11.25
N GLU A 364 -4.50 -15.99 -10.59
CA GLU A 364 -5.10 -17.27 -10.98
C GLU A 364 -5.77 -17.21 -12.36
N ARG A 365 -6.46 -16.10 -12.69
CA ARG A 365 -7.11 -15.93 -14.00
C ARG A 365 -6.15 -15.66 -15.16
N TYR A 366 -4.98 -15.09 -14.90
CA TYR A 366 -3.98 -14.77 -15.93
C TYR A 366 -2.80 -15.76 -15.98
N GLY A 367 -2.76 -16.73 -15.07
CA GLY A 367 -1.73 -17.78 -15.00
C GLY A 367 -2.01 -19.03 -15.84
N HIS A 368 -3.16 -19.10 -16.51
CA HIS A 368 -3.54 -20.13 -17.50
C HIS A 368 -3.56 -19.52 -18.90
#